data_AF-A0A1T0CRS2-F1
#
_entry.id   AF-A0A1T0CRS2-F1
#
_cell.length_a   1.000
_cell.length_b   1.000
_cell.length_c   1.000
_cell.angle_alpha   90.00
_cell.angle_beta   90.00
_cell.angle_gamma   90.00
#
_symmetry.space_group_name_H-M   'P 1'
#
loop_
_entity.id
_entity.type
_entity.pdbx_description
1 polymer ?
#
loop_
_entity_poly.entity_id
_entity_poly.type
_entity_poly.pdbx_seq_one_letter_code
_entity_poly.pdbx_strand_id
1 'polypeptide(L)'
;MMSMAFRQYCMYESLALAKWLHTGTDSLTDWEQARRWYADYYVDELWCQKNQLKTYCLDDYMGLCIQSQAYQAGIDEFERYYGNKNISINRKTLTPREYGYLVCQNKINPQYDDATMLELGKKLLIKHLESTWLGYGQYNRAAIWLKVVYGNYRTPLSPEQILLKAYDNMPNVEKPSFIRDI
;
A
#
# COMPACT_ATOMS: atom_id res chain seq x y z
N MET A 1 21.27 14.92 5.99
CA MET A 1 21.12 15.34 4.58
C MET A 1 20.43 14.18 3.86
N MET A 2 19.30 14.43 3.19
CA MET A 2 18.51 13.38 2.55
C MET A 2 19.24 12.85 1.30
N SER A 3 19.38 11.53 1.17
CA SER A 3 20.15 10.90 0.09
C SER A 3 19.52 11.14 -1.28
N MET A 4 20.33 11.11 -2.35
CA MET A 4 19.82 11.26 -3.73
C MET A 4 18.86 10.12 -4.08
N ALA A 5 19.14 8.90 -3.62
CA ALA A 5 18.29 7.72 -3.83
C ALA A 5 16.88 7.91 -3.24
N PHE A 6 16.77 8.43 -2.01
CA PHE A 6 15.47 8.73 -1.41
C PHE A 6 14.67 9.72 -2.26
N ARG A 7 15.30 10.78 -2.78
CA ARG A 7 14.63 11.75 -3.65
C ARG A 7 14.16 11.13 -4.96
N GLN A 8 14.95 10.23 -5.55
CA GLN A 8 14.54 9.50 -6.76
C GLN A 8 13.34 8.61 -6.50
N TYR A 9 13.34 7.84 -5.41
CA TYR A 9 12.18 7.06 -4.98
C TYR A 9 10.92 7.94 -4.85
N CYS A 10 10.99 9.03 -4.06
CA CYS A 10 9.84 9.90 -3.84
C CYS A 10 9.32 10.53 -5.13
N MET A 11 10.22 10.88 -6.05
CA MET A 11 9.86 11.43 -7.36
C MET A 11 9.07 10.41 -8.18
N TYR A 12 9.56 9.17 -8.31
CA TYR A 12 8.88 8.13 -9.08
C TYR A 12 7.56 7.70 -8.44
N GLU A 13 7.51 7.56 -7.11
CA GLU A 13 6.26 7.28 -6.38
C GLU A 13 5.21 8.38 -6.65
N SER A 14 5.59 9.64 -6.50
CA SER A 14 4.69 10.77 -6.70
C SER A 14 4.25 10.90 -8.15
N LEU A 15 5.14 10.63 -9.11
CA LEU A 15 4.82 10.64 -10.54
C LEU A 15 3.83 9.53 -10.89
N ALA A 16 4.02 8.33 -10.35
CA ALA A 16 3.12 7.20 -10.57
C ALA A 16 1.72 7.50 -10.03
N LEU A 17 1.63 8.05 -8.81
CA LEU A 17 0.36 8.51 -8.23
C LEU A 17 -0.28 9.62 -9.06
N ALA A 18 0.48 10.63 -9.47
CA ALA A 18 -0.05 11.74 -10.26
C ALA A 18 -0.62 11.28 -11.61
N LYS A 19 0.06 10.37 -12.31
CA LYS A 19 -0.43 9.79 -13.57
C LYS A 19 -1.71 8.99 -13.35
N TRP A 20 -1.75 8.17 -12.30
CA TRP A 20 -2.95 7.42 -11.94
C TRP A 20 -4.12 8.34 -11.63
N LEU A 21 -3.92 9.38 -10.81
CA LEU A 21 -4.96 10.36 -10.50
C LEU A 21 -5.47 11.09 -11.74
N HIS A 22 -4.57 11.45 -12.65
CA HIS A 22 -4.92 12.21 -13.85
C HIS A 22 -5.66 11.37 -14.91
N THR A 23 -5.27 10.09 -15.08
CA THR A 23 -5.69 9.27 -16.22
C THR A 23 -6.56 8.08 -15.85
N GLY A 24 -6.67 7.74 -14.56
CA GLY A 24 -7.25 6.48 -14.10
C GLY A 24 -6.37 5.25 -14.37
N THR A 25 -5.33 5.39 -15.19
CA THR A 25 -4.46 4.29 -15.62
C THR A 25 -3.19 4.27 -14.79
N ASP A 26 -2.80 3.07 -14.38
CA ASP A 26 -1.59 2.90 -13.58
C ASP A 26 -0.31 3.00 -14.42
N SER A 27 0.79 3.45 -13.80
CA SER A 27 2.11 3.49 -14.45
C SER A 27 3.04 2.45 -13.85
N LEU A 28 3.01 1.23 -14.40
CA LEU A 28 3.85 0.12 -13.93
C LEU A 28 5.35 0.47 -13.99
N THR A 29 5.78 1.17 -15.04
CA THR A 29 7.18 1.59 -15.19
C THR A 29 7.63 2.53 -14.08
N ASP A 30 6.81 3.53 -13.71
CA ASP A 30 7.19 4.46 -12.63
C ASP A 30 7.16 3.78 -11.26
N TRP A 31 6.17 2.90 -11.02
CA TRP A 31 6.15 2.10 -9.80
C TRP A 31 7.36 1.18 -9.68
N GLU A 32 7.77 0.55 -10.78
CA GLU A 32 8.95 -0.30 -10.79
C GLU A 32 10.23 0.50 -10.53
N GLN A 33 10.34 1.70 -11.11
CA GLN A 33 11.47 2.59 -10.80
C GLN A 33 11.48 3.02 -9.33
N ALA A 34 10.32 3.38 -8.77
CA ALA A 34 10.19 3.69 -7.34
C ALA A 34 10.61 2.50 -6.47
N ARG A 35 10.14 1.28 -6.80
CA ARG A 35 10.48 0.04 -6.11
C ARG A 35 11.98 -0.25 -6.16
N ARG A 36 12.63 -0.10 -7.31
CA ARG A 36 14.08 -0.35 -7.46
C ARG A 36 14.90 0.63 -6.63
N TRP A 37 14.60 1.93 -6.73
CA TRP A 37 15.26 2.94 -5.88
C TRP A 37 15.03 2.69 -4.39
N TYR A 38 13.86 2.18 -4.01
CA TYR A 38 13.60 1.75 -2.65
C TYR A 38 14.44 0.52 -2.28
N ALA A 39 14.33 -0.58 -3.02
CA ALA A 39 15.01 -1.85 -2.75
C ALA A 39 16.53 -1.70 -2.59
N ASP A 40 17.15 -0.94 -3.50
CA ASP A 40 18.61 -0.82 -3.56
C ASP A 40 19.19 0.02 -2.40
N TYR A 41 18.37 0.84 -1.73
CA TYR A 41 18.86 1.86 -0.79
C TYR A 41 18.10 1.95 0.53
N TYR A 42 16.99 1.22 0.73
CA TYR A 42 16.23 1.35 1.98
C TYR A 42 16.95 0.73 3.19
N VAL A 43 17.98 -0.09 2.97
CA VAL A 43 18.89 -0.59 4.03
C VAL A 43 19.94 0.44 4.47
N ASP A 44 20.01 1.60 3.82
CA ASP A 44 20.83 2.74 4.25
C ASP A 44 20.25 3.33 5.54
N GLU A 45 21.08 3.38 6.59
CA GLU A 45 20.69 3.91 7.91
C GLU A 45 20.27 5.39 7.87
N LEU A 46 20.60 6.12 6.79
CA LEU A 46 20.13 7.48 6.54
C LEU A 46 18.64 7.55 6.16
N TRP A 47 18.06 6.45 5.69
CA TRP A 47 16.66 6.35 5.29
C TRP A 47 15.86 5.51 6.29
N CYS A 48 16.29 4.27 6.53
CA CYS A 48 15.60 3.37 7.44
C CYS A 48 16.54 2.92 8.55
N GLN A 49 16.14 3.10 9.80
CA GLN A 49 16.88 2.52 10.90
C GLN A 49 16.77 0.99 10.86
N LYS A 50 17.81 0.27 11.30
CA LYS A 50 17.84 -1.21 11.27
C LYS A 50 16.61 -1.87 11.92
N ASN A 51 16.09 -1.28 13.00
CA ASN A 51 14.88 -1.76 13.68
C ASN A 51 13.57 -1.49 12.89
N GLN A 52 13.60 -0.56 11.93
CA GLN A 52 12.49 -0.19 11.07
C GLN A 52 12.42 -1.01 9.77
N LEU A 53 13.51 -1.69 9.39
CA LEU A 53 13.59 -2.49 8.16
C LEU A 53 12.47 -3.53 8.09
N LYS A 54 12.33 -4.36 9.13
CA LYS A 54 11.24 -5.35 9.22
C LYS A 54 9.87 -4.72 9.55
N THR A 55 9.83 -3.42 9.87
CA THR A 55 8.60 -2.69 10.18
C THR A 55 8.29 -1.61 9.15
N TYR A 56 8.22 -0.33 9.51
CA TYR A 56 7.70 0.73 8.63
C TYR A 56 8.26 0.72 7.20
N CYS A 57 9.52 0.36 7.00
CA CYS A 57 10.12 0.34 5.66
C CYS A 57 9.62 -0.85 4.82
N LEU A 58 9.45 -2.03 5.44
CA LEU A 58 8.78 -3.14 4.79
C LEU A 58 7.31 -2.81 4.47
N ASP A 59 6.62 -1.98 5.26
CA ASP A 59 5.25 -1.56 4.89
C ASP A 59 5.24 -0.83 3.55
N ASP A 60 6.15 0.15 3.37
CA ASP A 60 6.24 0.89 2.11
C ASP A 60 6.66 -0.01 0.95
N TYR A 61 7.67 -0.85 1.18
CA TYR A 61 8.16 -1.75 0.15
C TYR A 61 7.08 -2.72 -0.35
N MET A 62 6.25 -3.28 0.55
CA MET A 62 5.13 -4.13 0.15
C MET A 62 4.12 -3.38 -0.73
N GLY A 63 3.83 -2.11 -0.40
CA GLY A 63 3.01 -1.25 -1.26
C GLY A 63 3.61 -1.12 -2.66
N LEU A 64 4.90 -0.82 -2.77
CA LEU A 64 5.60 -0.66 -4.05
C LEU A 64 5.61 -1.96 -4.88
N CYS A 65 5.89 -3.11 -4.25
CA CYS A 65 5.83 -4.42 -4.91
C CYS A 65 4.46 -4.71 -5.52
N ILE A 66 3.38 -4.37 -4.82
CA ILE A 66 2.02 -4.59 -5.34
C ILE A 66 1.74 -3.68 -6.52
N GLN A 67 2.08 -2.40 -6.40
CA GLN A 67 1.82 -1.42 -7.47
C GLN A 67 2.65 -1.67 -8.72
N SER A 68 3.87 -2.19 -8.58
CA SER A 68 4.71 -2.59 -9.73
C SER A 68 4.48 -4.03 -10.20
N GLN A 69 3.53 -4.76 -9.58
CA GLN A 69 3.26 -6.18 -9.82
C GLN A 69 4.47 -7.12 -9.56
N ALA A 70 5.47 -6.65 -8.81
CA ALA A 70 6.61 -7.45 -8.36
C ALA A 70 6.24 -8.31 -7.13
N TYR A 71 5.18 -9.13 -7.27
CA TYR A 71 4.61 -9.89 -6.16
C TYR A 71 5.61 -10.86 -5.51
N GLN A 72 6.39 -11.58 -6.32
CA GLN A 72 7.40 -12.51 -5.80
C GLN A 72 8.47 -11.79 -4.98
N ALA A 73 8.92 -10.61 -5.43
CA ALA A 73 9.87 -9.80 -4.68
C ALA A 73 9.32 -9.35 -3.32
N GLY A 74 8.02 -9.06 -3.24
CA GLY A 74 7.36 -8.75 -1.97
C GLY A 74 7.28 -9.96 -1.02
N ILE A 75 7.01 -11.15 -1.56
CA ILE A 75 7.03 -12.41 -0.79
C ILE A 75 8.44 -12.66 -0.24
N ASP A 76 9.45 -12.65 -1.11
CA ASP A 76 10.84 -12.94 -0.74
C ASP A 76 11.36 -11.96 0.33
N GLU A 77 11.01 -10.67 0.22
CA GLU A 77 11.38 -9.65 1.19
C GLU A 77 10.70 -9.85 2.54
N PHE A 78 9.40 -10.13 2.55
CA PHE A 78 8.68 -10.40 3.79
C PHE A 78 9.23 -11.63 4.50
N GLU A 79 9.43 -12.72 3.76
CA GLU A 79 9.90 -14.00 4.31
C GLU A 79 11.35 -13.92 4.82
N ARG A 80 12.18 -13.02 4.28
CA ARG A 80 13.50 -12.72 4.83
C ARG A 80 13.46 -12.34 6.31
N TYR A 81 12.41 -11.63 6.73
CA TYR A 81 12.28 -11.15 8.11
C TYR A 81 11.37 -12.02 8.98
N TYR A 82 10.37 -12.67 8.39
CA TYR A 82 9.31 -13.35 9.11
C TYR A 82 9.19 -14.86 8.81
N GLY A 83 9.98 -15.37 7.87
CA GLY A 83 9.83 -16.72 7.31
C GLY A 83 8.52 -16.89 6.53
N ASN A 84 8.28 -18.10 6.05
CA ASN A 84 6.99 -18.48 5.45
C ASN A 84 5.91 -18.55 6.55
N LYS A 85 5.24 -17.43 6.74
CA LYS A 85 4.29 -17.21 7.84
C LYS A 85 2.86 -17.39 7.35
N ASN A 86 2.13 -18.31 7.96
CA ASN A 86 0.69 -18.39 7.75
C ASN A 86 -0.04 -17.28 8.52
N ILE A 87 -0.57 -16.28 7.80
CA ILE A 87 -1.30 -15.15 8.39
C ILE A 87 -2.79 -15.50 8.48
N SER A 88 -3.31 -15.59 9.70
CA SER A 88 -4.73 -15.83 9.94
C SER A 88 -5.61 -14.66 9.48
N ILE A 89 -6.59 -14.95 8.62
CA ILE A 89 -7.60 -14.00 8.13
C ILE A 89 -8.63 -13.58 9.19
N ASN A 90 -8.74 -14.36 10.27
CA ASN A 90 -9.68 -14.08 11.38
C ASN A 90 -9.17 -13.02 12.36
N ARG A 91 -7.97 -12.47 12.14
CA ARG A 91 -7.42 -11.41 12.98
C ARG A 91 -8.28 -10.15 12.91
N LYS A 92 -8.39 -9.46 14.05
CA LYS A 92 -9.10 -8.18 14.17
C LYS A 92 -8.43 -7.07 13.34
N THR A 93 -7.11 -7.14 13.17
CA THR A 93 -6.33 -6.17 12.42
C THR A 93 -5.11 -6.83 11.78
N LEU A 94 -4.70 -6.28 10.65
CA LEU A 94 -3.47 -6.62 9.93
C LEU A 94 -2.56 -5.39 9.89
N THR A 95 -1.26 -5.63 9.91
CA THR A 95 -0.28 -4.59 9.55
C THR A 95 -0.16 -4.47 8.03
N PRO A 96 0.35 -3.35 7.49
CA PRO A 96 0.47 -3.17 6.05
C PRO A 96 1.34 -4.25 5.40
N ARG A 97 2.49 -4.62 6.00
CA ARG A 97 3.32 -5.76 5.55
C ARG A 97 2.58 -7.08 5.51
N GLU A 98 1.73 -7.37 6.50
CA GLU A 98 1.00 -8.64 6.61
C GLU A 98 -0.08 -8.71 5.54
N TYR A 99 -0.84 -7.62 5.37
CA TYR A 99 -1.83 -7.54 4.30
C TYR A 99 -1.17 -7.56 2.92
N GLY A 100 -0.07 -6.83 2.73
CA GLY A 100 0.67 -6.83 1.47
C GLY A 100 1.23 -8.20 1.11
N TYR A 101 1.71 -8.96 2.09
CA TYR A 101 2.17 -10.34 1.89
C TYR A 101 1.03 -11.24 1.41
N LEU A 102 -0.14 -11.17 2.07
CA LEU A 102 -1.34 -11.88 1.62
C LEU A 102 -1.74 -11.49 0.20
N VAL A 103 -1.70 -10.20 -0.15
CA VAL A 103 -1.99 -9.72 -1.52
C VAL A 103 -1.03 -10.34 -2.53
N CYS A 104 0.28 -10.29 -2.28
CA CYS A 104 1.28 -10.87 -3.17
C CYS A 104 1.08 -12.38 -3.35
N GLN A 105 0.84 -13.13 -2.26
CA GLN A 105 0.56 -14.56 -2.32
C GLN A 105 -0.71 -14.85 -3.14
N ASN A 106 -1.79 -14.13 -2.87
CA ASN A 106 -3.08 -14.32 -3.53
C ASN A 106 -3.05 -13.95 -5.02
N LYS A 107 -2.13 -13.07 -5.44
CA LYS A 107 -1.93 -12.72 -6.85
C LYS A 107 -1.18 -13.79 -7.64
N ILE A 108 -0.25 -14.52 -7.01
CA ILE A 108 0.49 -15.61 -7.65
C ILE A 108 -0.31 -16.93 -7.61
N ASN A 109 -0.88 -17.24 -6.45
CA ASN A 109 -1.65 -18.45 -6.23
C ASN A 109 -2.93 -18.10 -5.47
N PRO A 110 -4.03 -17.75 -6.17
CA PRO A 110 -5.28 -17.33 -5.53
C PRO A 110 -5.83 -18.37 -4.55
N GLN A 111 -5.94 -17.97 -3.27
CA GLN A 111 -6.52 -18.76 -2.17
C GLN A 111 -7.79 -18.10 -1.61
N TYR A 112 -7.94 -16.79 -1.78
CA TYR A 112 -9.03 -15.98 -1.25
C TYR A 112 -9.69 -15.17 -2.37
N ASP A 113 -11.01 -15.01 -2.30
CA ASP A 113 -11.76 -14.20 -3.24
C ASP A 113 -11.60 -12.68 -2.98
N ASP A 114 -12.05 -11.87 -3.95
CA ASP A 114 -11.94 -10.42 -3.88
C ASP A 114 -12.65 -9.83 -2.66
N ALA A 115 -13.79 -10.40 -2.27
CA ALA A 115 -14.59 -9.95 -1.12
C ALA A 115 -13.83 -10.18 0.20
N THR A 116 -13.23 -11.36 0.36
CA THR A 116 -12.40 -11.69 1.53
C THR A 116 -11.19 -10.76 1.60
N MET A 117 -10.48 -10.57 0.49
CA MET A 117 -9.33 -9.67 0.45
C MET A 117 -9.70 -8.22 0.77
N LEU A 118 -10.83 -7.75 0.25
CA LEU A 118 -11.37 -6.43 0.56
C LEU A 118 -11.64 -6.25 2.06
N GLU A 119 -12.34 -7.20 2.69
CA GLU A 119 -12.65 -7.09 4.12
C GLU A 119 -11.39 -7.09 4.99
N LEU A 120 -10.36 -7.86 4.60
CA LEU A 120 -9.05 -7.80 5.25
C LEU A 120 -8.37 -6.44 5.05
N GLY A 121 -8.45 -5.88 3.84
CA GLY A 121 -7.94 -4.56 3.50
C GLY A 121 -8.62 -3.44 4.29
N LYS A 122 -9.95 -3.49 4.47
CA LYS A 122 -10.68 -2.52 5.29
C LYS A 122 -10.21 -2.52 6.74
N LYS A 123 -9.95 -3.70 7.34
CA LYS A 123 -9.40 -3.79 8.71
C LYS A 123 -8.05 -3.09 8.86
N LEU A 124 -7.21 -3.14 7.82
CA LEU A 124 -5.97 -2.38 7.75
C LEU A 124 -6.27 -0.88 7.68
N LEU A 125 -7.11 -0.45 6.74
CA LEU A 125 -7.42 0.97 6.51
C LEU A 125 -8.03 1.62 7.77
N ILE A 126 -9.03 0.99 8.39
CA ILE A 126 -9.69 1.49 9.61
C ILE A 126 -8.68 1.77 10.73
N LYS A 127 -7.63 0.94 10.85
CA LYS A 127 -6.62 1.12 11.89
C LYS A 127 -5.66 2.26 11.60
N HIS A 128 -5.30 2.46 10.33
CA HIS A 128 -4.15 3.29 9.96
C HIS A 128 -4.52 4.62 9.30
N LEU A 129 -5.64 4.69 8.58
CA LEU A 129 -5.94 5.78 7.67
C LEU A 129 -6.13 7.12 8.40
N GLU A 130 -7.02 7.15 9.39
CA GLU A 130 -7.36 8.35 10.16
C GLU A 130 -6.19 8.79 11.05
N SER A 131 -5.78 7.92 11.98
CA SER A 131 -4.88 8.28 13.07
C SER A 131 -3.41 8.34 12.67
N THR A 132 -2.98 7.50 11.71
CA THR A 132 -1.55 7.31 11.41
C THR A 132 -1.15 7.93 10.08
N TRP A 133 -1.90 7.67 9.02
CA TRP A 133 -1.50 8.13 7.70
C TRP A 133 -1.94 9.57 7.46
N LEU A 134 -3.25 9.83 7.43
CA LEU A 134 -3.73 11.19 7.19
C LEU A 134 -3.47 12.11 8.40
N GLY A 135 -3.65 11.61 9.63
CA GLY A 135 -3.37 12.38 10.85
C GLY A 135 -1.93 12.89 10.99
N TYR A 136 -0.95 12.22 10.36
CA TYR A 136 0.46 12.66 10.32
C TYR A 136 0.89 13.17 8.93
N GLY A 137 -0.05 13.44 8.01
CA GLY A 137 0.25 14.01 6.70
C GLY A 137 0.91 13.05 5.68
N GLN A 138 0.81 11.74 5.89
CA GLN A 138 1.33 10.70 4.99
C GLN A 138 0.35 10.41 3.84
N TYR A 139 0.03 11.44 3.06
CA TYR A 139 -1.01 11.37 2.01
C TYR A 139 -0.71 10.34 0.92
N ASN A 140 0.56 10.24 0.49
CA ASN A 140 0.98 9.22 -0.49
C ASN A 140 0.73 7.81 0.04
N ARG A 141 1.11 7.54 1.29
CA ARG A 141 0.92 6.22 1.91
C ARG A 141 -0.57 5.88 2.03
N ALA A 142 -1.39 6.84 2.44
CA ALA A 142 -2.85 6.67 2.47
C ALA A 142 -3.40 6.33 1.07
N ALA A 143 -3.02 7.10 0.05
CA ALA A 143 -3.47 6.88 -1.33
C ALA A 143 -3.02 5.51 -1.88
N ILE A 144 -1.77 5.12 -1.64
CA ILE A 144 -1.23 3.82 -2.07
C ILE A 144 -2.04 2.68 -1.46
N TRP A 145 -2.28 2.70 -0.16
CA TRP A 145 -3.00 1.60 0.50
C TRP A 145 -4.50 1.59 0.19
N LEU A 146 -5.13 2.75 0.00
CA LEU A 146 -6.49 2.82 -0.56
C LEU A 146 -6.53 2.19 -1.95
N LYS A 147 -5.57 2.52 -2.82
CA LYS A 147 -5.44 1.94 -4.15
C LYS A 147 -5.16 0.44 -4.12
N VAL A 148 -4.34 -0.06 -3.19
CA VAL A 148 -4.09 -1.51 -3.04
C VAL A 148 -5.38 -2.25 -2.65
N VAL A 149 -6.16 -1.68 -1.72
CA VAL A 149 -7.40 -2.31 -1.22
C VAL A 149 -8.55 -2.21 -2.23
N TYR A 150 -8.71 -1.04 -2.88
CA TYR A 150 -9.85 -0.76 -3.76
C TYR A 150 -9.56 -0.82 -5.26
N GLY A 151 -8.30 -0.88 -5.68
CA GLY A 151 -7.93 -0.85 -7.10
C GLY A 151 -8.16 -2.15 -7.87
N ASN A 152 -8.38 -3.27 -7.18
CA ASN A 152 -8.60 -4.59 -7.79
C ASN A 152 -10.07 -5.02 -7.82
N TYR A 153 -11.01 -4.08 -7.73
CA TYR A 153 -12.43 -4.40 -7.77
C TYR A 153 -12.88 -4.96 -9.12
N ARG A 154 -13.84 -5.88 -9.10
CA ARG A 154 -14.52 -6.38 -10.31
C ARG A 154 -15.19 -5.27 -11.11
N THR A 155 -15.67 -4.23 -10.43
CA THR A 155 -16.15 -3.00 -11.06
C THR A 155 -15.07 -1.93 -10.91
N PRO A 156 -14.48 -1.44 -12.01
CA PRO A 156 -13.43 -0.45 -11.94
C PRO A 156 -13.94 0.83 -11.27
N LEU A 157 -13.26 1.27 -10.21
CA LEU A 157 -13.47 2.57 -9.59
C LEU A 157 -12.48 3.57 -10.17
N SER A 158 -12.93 4.80 -10.41
CA SER A 158 -12.01 5.90 -10.74
C SER A 158 -11.11 6.24 -9.54
N PRO A 159 -9.96 6.90 -9.77
CA PRO A 159 -9.06 7.30 -8.69
C PRO A 159 -9.74 8.14 -7.61
N GLU A 160 -10.59 9.08 -8.01
CA GLU A 160 -11.37 9.90 -7.09
C GLU A 160 -12.27 9.04 -6.20
N GLN A 161 -13.02 8.10 -6.80
CA GLN A 161 -13.89 7.21 -6.05
C GLN A 161 -13.11 6.34 -5.06
N ILE A 162 -11.92 5.84 -5.45
CA ILE A 162 -11.01 5.10 -4.56
C ILE A 162 -10.56 5.96 -3.39
N LEU A 163 -10.16 7.21 -3.64
CA LEU A 163 -9.75 8.12 -2.57
C LEU A 163 -10.92 8.45 -1.63
N LEU A 164 -12.13 8.61 -2.15
CA LEU A 164 -13.31 8.91 -1.34
C LEU A 164 -13.77 7.73 -0.47
N LYS A 165 -13.34 6.49 -0.78
CA LYS A 165 -13.48 5.34 0.16
C LYS A 165 -12.70 5.55 1.46
N ALA A 166 -11.85 6.57 1.57
CA ALA A 166 -11.24 6.96 2.83
C ALA A 166 -12.29 7.21 3.91
N TYR A 167 -13.39 7.91 3.59
CA TYR A 167 -14.44 8.23 4.55
C TYR A 167 -15.17 6.99 5.07
N ASP A 168 -15.28 5.94 4.26
CA ASP A 168 -15.86 4.66 4.71
C ASP A 168 -14.94 3.92 5.71
N ASN A 169 -13.69 4.37 5.87
CA ASN A 169 -12.66 3.73 6.71
C ASN A 169 -12.10 4.68 7.78
N MET A 170 -12.70 5.85 8.00
CA MET A 170 -12.35 6.80 9.07
C MET A 170 -13.55 7.00 9.99
N PRO A 171 -13.77 6.09 10.96
CA PRO A 171 -15.04 6.02 11.71
C PRO A 171 -15.35 7.26 12.56
N ASN A 172 -14.36 8.10 12.88
CA ASN A 172 -14.58 9.32 13.66
C ASN A 172 -14.66 10.58 12.78
N VAL A 173 -14.58 10.44 11.46
CA VAL A 173 -14.70 11.55 10.52
C VAL A 173 -16.09 11.51 9.89
N GLU A 174 -16.85 12.59 10.05
CA GLU A 174 -18.15 12.72 9.41
C GLU A 174 -17.99 12.71 7.89
N LYS A 175 -18.73 11.82 7.21
CA LYS A 175 -18.71 11.73 5.75
C LYS A 175 -19.38 12.97 5.15
N PRO A 176 -18.67 13.76 4.31
CA PRO A 176 -19.24 14.93 3.69
C PRO A 176 -20.49 14.63 2.87
N SER A 177 -21.46 15.55 2.92
CA SER A 177 -22.78 15.38 2.29
C SER A 177 -22.76 15.32 0.76
N PHE A 178 -21.67 15.74 0.11
CA PHE A 178 -21.49 15.63 -1.34
C PHE A 178 -21.04 14.23 -1.77
N ILE A 179 -20.58 13.38 -0.84
CA ILE A 179 -20.23 11.99 -1.10
C ILE A 179 -21.50 11.13 -0.94
N ARG A 180 -22.45 11.34 -1.84
CA ARG A 180 -23.63 10.48 -1.97
C ARG A 180 -23.39 9.55 -3.16
N ASP A 181 -23.60 8.26 -2.96
CA ASP A 181 -23.66 7.25 -4.04
C ASP A 181 -22.36 7.02 -4.83
N ILE A 182 -21.27 6.69 -4.14
CA ILE A 182 -20.00 6.17 -4.71
C ILE A 182 -19.69 4.79 -4.17
#